data_AF-A0A1H9P9S8-F1
#
_entry.id   AF-A0A1H9P9S8-F1
#
_cell.length_a   1.000
_cell.length_b   1.000
_cell.length_c   1.000
_cell.angle_alpha   90.00
_cell.angle_beta   90.00
_cell.angle_gamma   90.00
#
_symmetry.space_group_name_H-M   'P 1'
#
loop_
_entity.id
_entity.type
_entity.pdbx_description
1 polymer ?
#
loop_
_entity_poly.entity_id
_entity_poly.type
_entity_poly.pdbx_seq_one_letter_code
_entity_poly.pdbx_strand_id
1 'polypeptide(L)'
;MGDTKKGRDKQAHDAENRQRKWELEQERDRGDEALPGDEQGDSDDAEEYSDSLRECHRRGCDELAAFVVLERYQEETGQGAVEAEAVLCREHTAEESPTNLEGVYANYVFRVTPIPETSTTDTE
;
A
#
# COMPACT_ATOMS: atom_id res chain seq x y z
N MET A 1 1.73 59.13 -26.46
CA MET A 1 2.09 57.93 -25.68
C MET A 1 0.83 57.08 -25.55
N GLY A 2 0.72 55.99 -26.30
CA GLY A 2 -0.47 55.13 -26.33
C GLY A 2 -0.11 53.72 -25.90
N ASP A 3 -0.59 53.32 -24.72
CA ASP A 3 -0.46 51.96 -24.20
C ASP A 3 -1.27 51.02 -25.10
N THR A 4 -0.60 50.29 -25.99
CA THR A 4 -1.30 49.39 -26.92
C THR A 4 -1.89 48.25 -26.10
N LYS A 5 -3.21 48.03 -26.20
CA LYS A 5 -3.96 46.92 -25.57
C LYS A 5 -3.24 45.56 -25.66
N LYS A 6 -2.47 45.37 -26.74
CA LYS A 6 -1.65 44.18 -27.03
C LYS A 6 -0.47 43.95 -26.07
N GLY A 7 0.04 45.00 -25.43
CA GLY A 7 1.11 44.89 -24.43
C GLY A 7 0.64 44.33 -23.09
N ARG A 8 -0.60 44.64 -22.69
CA ARG A 8 -1.21 44.19 -21.43
C ARG A 8 -1.55 42.70 -21.45
N ASP A 9 -2.06 42.24 -22.59
CA ASP A 9 -2.39 40.83 -22.84
C ASP A 9 -1.13 39.94 -22.80
N LYS A 10 -0.03 40.41 -23.38
CA LYS A 10 1.26 39.71 -23.35
C LYS A 10 1.84 39.60 -21.93
N GLN A 11 1.66 40.64 -21.10
CA GLN A 11 2.11 40.62 -19.71
C GLN A 11 1.30 39.62 -18.86
N ALA A 12 0.00 39.49 -19.14
CA ALA A 12 -0.86 38.50 -18.47
C ALA A 12 -0.43 37.07 -18.81
N HIS A 13 -0.28 36.78 -20.11
CA HIS A 13 0.10 35.43 -20.56
C HIS A 13 1.50 35.01 -20.07
N ASP A 14 2.44 35.94 -19.99
CA ASP A 14 3.78 35.69 -19.45
C ASP A 14 3.77 35.44 -17.94
N ALA A 15 2.87 36.09 -17.19
CA ALA A 15 2.66 35.83 -15.77
C ALA A 15 2.00 34.46 -15.52
N GLU A 16 1.01 34.08 -16.32
CA GLU A 16 0.35 32.76 -16.23
C GLU A 16 1.31 31.61 -16.57
N ASN A 17 2.16 31.79 -17.59
CA ASN A 17 3.14 30.77 -17.96
C ASN A 17 4.20 30.58 -16.88
N ARG A 18 4.58 31.66 -16.17
CA ARG A 18 5.45 31.55 -14.99
C ARG A 18 4.75 30.77 -13.86
N GLN A 19 3.50 31.06 -13.54
CA GLN A 19 2.78 30.35 -12.48
C GLN A 19 2.71 28.84 -12.74
N ARG A 20 2.28 28.45 -13.95
CA ARG A 20 2.21 27.03 -14.35
C ARG A 20 3.54 26.31 -14.25
N LYS A 21 4.63 26.98 -14.60
CA LYS A 21 5.97 26.39 -14.52
C LYS A 21 6.37 26.12 -13.06
N TRP A 22 6.04 27.03 -12.15
CA TRP A 22 6.30 26.85 -10.71
C TRP A 22 5.41 25.74 -10.11
N GLU A 23 4.15 25.64 -10.52
CA GLU A 23 3.23 24.57 -10.08
C GLU A 23 3.75 23.19 -10.49
N LEU A 24 4.17 23.01 -11.75
CA LEU A 24 4.78 21.77 -12.25
C LEU A 24 6.12 21.42 -11.57
N GLU A 25 6.95 22.41 -11.27
CA GLU A 25 8.23 22.20 -10.60
C GLU A 25 8.04 21.87 -9.10
N GLN A 26 7.03 22.45 -8.45
CA GLN A 26 6.65 22.14 -7.07
C GLN A 26 5.98 20.76 -6.94
N GLU A 27 5.15 20.34 -7.90
CA GLU A 27 4.65 18.96 -7.97
C GLU A 27 5.79 17.95 -8.10
N ARG A 28 6.80 18.26 -8.92
CA ARG A 28 7.97 17.40 -9.09
C ARG A 28 8.85 17.35 -7.83
N ASP A 29 9.06 18.49 -7.18
CA ASP A 29 9.85 18.58 -5.93
C ASP A 29 9.19 17.81 -4.78
N ARG A 30 7.85 17.88 -4.67
CA ARG A 30 7.08 17.06 -3.72
C ARG A 30 7.11 15.56 -4.06
N GLY A 31 7.21 15.22 -5.35
CA GLY A 31 7.39 13.84 -5.81
C GLY A 31 8.81 13.28 -5.60
N ASP A 32 9.80 14.15 -5.38
CA ASP A 32 11.22 13.83 -5.16
C ASP A 32 11.62 13.94 -3.68
N GLU A 33 10.70 14.27 -2.77
CA GLU A 33 10.88 13.94 -1.35
C GLU A 33 11.04 12.42 -1.27
N ALA A 34 12.30 11.98 -1.05
CA ALA A 34 12.65 10.59 -0.91
C ALA A 34 11.64 9.94 0.04
N LEU A 35 10.85 9.02 -0.50
CA LEU A 35 10.03 8.13 0.31
C LEU A 35 11.00 7.51 1.33
N PRO A 36 10.75 7.61 2.65
CA PRO A 36 11.58 6.91 3.60
C PRO A 36 11.43 5.40 3.35
N GLY A 37 12.44 4.79 2.74
CA GLY A 37 12.58 3.32 2.63
C GLY A 37 12.66 2.74 1.21
N ASP A 38 13.67 3.08 0.43
CA ASP A 38 14.28 2.14 -0.53
C ASP A 38 15.80 2.36 -0.56
N GLU A 39 16.40 2.45 0.62
CA GLU A 39 17.79 2.05 0.77
C GLU A 39 17.72 0.58 1.20
N GLN A 40 18.17 -0.32 0.31
CA GLN A 40 18.31 -1.75 0.60
C GLN A 40 18.85 -1.92 2.02
N GLY A 41 17.96 -2.32 2.93
CA GLY A 41 18.30 -2.62 4.30
C GLY A 41 19.34 -3.72 4.31
N ASP A 42 20.45 -3.43 4.98
CA ASP A 42 21.39 -4.44 5.44
C ASP A 42 20.58 -5.54 6.17
N SER A 43 20.76 -6.76 5.70
CA SER A 43 19.85 -7.89 5.86
C SER A 43 19.95 -8.55 7.25
N ASP A 44 19.60 -7.82 8.30
CA ASP A 44 19.43 -8.35 9.66
C ASP A 44 17.97 -8.16 10.18
N ASP A 45 17.23 -7.17 9.68
CA ASP A 45 15.83 -6.88 10.08
C ASP A 45 14.78 -7.65 9.25
N ALA A 46 15.16 -8.14 8.06
CA ALA A 46 14.28 -8.95 7.20
C ALA A 46 13.98 -10.34 7.80
N GLU A 47 14.88 -10.87 8.63
CA GLU A 47 14.71 -12.17 9.30
C GLU A 47 13.62 -12.08 10.39
N GLU A 48 13.56 -10.99 11.16
CA GLU A 48 12.57 -10.78 12.24
C GLU A 48 11.16 -10.52 11.70
N TYR A 49 11.04 -9.77 10.59
CA TYR A 49 9.76 -9.57 9.90
C TYR A 49 9.26 -10.87 9.23
N SER A 50 10.19 -11.73 8.79
CA SER A 50 9.82 -13.05 8.27
C SER A 50 9.35 -14.00 9.37
N ASP A 51 9.88 -13.88 10.59
CA ASP A 51 9.56 -14.77 11.71
C ASP A 51 8.18 -14.47 12.28
N SER A 52 7.80 -13.19 12.36
CA SER A 52 6.44 -12.76 12.70
C SER A 52 5.38 -13.11 11.64
N LEU A 53 5.80 -13.34 10.38
CA LEU A 53 4.95 -13.92 9.33
C LEU A 53 4.83 -15.45 9.41
N ARG A 54 5.67 -16.11 10.21
CA ARG A 54 5.63 -17.57 10.43
C ARG A 54 4.68 -17.96 11.54
N GLU A 55 4.27 -17.06 12.42
CA GLU A 55 3.35 -17.35 13.51
C GLU A 55 1.91 -16.96 13.18
N CYS A 56 0.95 -17.69 13.76
CA CYS A 56 -0.46 -17.38 13.58
C CYS A 56 -0.79 -16.01 14.18
N HIS A 57 -1.42 -15.13 13.41
CA HIS A 57 -1.83 -13.80 13.87
C HIS A 57 -2.84 -13.82 15.05
N ARG A 58 -3.45 -14.98 15.34
CA ARG A 58 -4.41 -15.15 16.41
C ARG A 58 -3.73 -15.02 17.77
N ARG A 59 -4.26 -14.15 18.62
CA ARG A 59 -3.73 -13.94 19.98
C ARG A 59 -3.73 -15.25 20.78
N GLY A 60 -2.55 -15.62 21.28
CA GLY A 60 -2.35 -16.84 22.07
C GLY A 60 -2.28 -18.12 21.24
N CYS A 61 -1.96 -18.01 19.95
CA CYS A 61 -1.66 -19.13 19.08
C CYS A 61 -0.21 -19.02 18.59
N ASP A 62 0.67 -19.84 19.16
CA ASP A 62 2.08 -19.96 18.77
C ASP A 62 2.26 -21.00 17.64
N GLU A 63 1.18 -21.40 16.95
CA GLU A 63 1.28 -22.31 15.80
C GLU A 63 1.82 -21.59 14.57
N LEU A 64 2.51 -22.35 13.72
CA LEU A 64 3.02 -21.83 12.47
C LEU A 64 1.87 -21.49 11.51
N ALA A 65 1.94 -20.30 10.91
CA ALA A 65 1.08 -19.88 9.84
C ALA A 65 1.32 -20.74 8.60
N ALA A 66 0.25 -21.31 8.07
CA ALA A 66 0.26 -22.14 6.88
C ALA A 66 -0.39 -21.43 5.68
N PHE A 67 -1.18 -20.40 5.95
CA PHE A 67 -1.96 -19.69 4.93
C PHE A 67 -1.93 -18.19 5.15
N VAL A 68 -2.00 -17.46 4.05
CA VAL A 68 -2.34 -16.02 4.01
C VAL A 68 -3.79 -15.90 3.56
N VAL A 69 -4.61 -15.27 4.39
CA VAL A 69 -5.99 -14.92 4.09
C VAL A 69 -6.01 -13.43 3.71
N LEU A 70 -6.44 -13.14 2.48
CA LEU A 70 -6.62 -11.78 1.97
C LEU A 70 -8.10 -11.53 1.70
N GLU A 71 -8.66 -10.50 2.33
CA GLU A 71 -9.99 -9.98 2.04
C GLU A 71 -9.90 -8.55 1.52
N ARG A 72 -10.35 -8.33 0.28
CA ARG A 72 -10.43 -7.01 -0.34
C ARG A 72 -11.88 -6.53 -0.34
N TYR A 73 -12.18 -5.51 0.44
CA TYR A 73 -13.53 -4.97 0.62
C TYR A 73 -13.61 -3.45 0.42
N GLN A 74 -14.81 -2.93 0.20
CA GLN A 74 -15.04 -1.49 0.11
C GLN A 74 -15.32 -0.95 1.52
N GLU A 75 -14.50 -0.03 2.01
CA GLU A 75 -14.75 0.58 3.31
C GLU A 75 -15.99 1.49 3.30
N GLU A 76 -16.73 1.47 4.41
CA GLU A 76 -17.93 2.27 4.63
C GLU A 76 -17.64 3.77 4.74
N THR A 77 -16.40 4.14 5.07
CA THR A 77 -15.94 5.54 5.14
C THR A 77 -15.80 6.20 3.76
N GLY A 78 -15.95 5.42 2.68
CA GLY A 78 -15.83 5.91 1.31
C GLY A 78 -14.39 6.22 0.88
N GLN A 79 -13.39 5.75 1.64
CA GLN A 79 -11.97 5.98 1.34
C GLN A 79 -11.43 5.10 0.21
N GLY A 80 -12.17 4.04 -0.17
CA GLY A 80 -11.83 3.16 -1.29
C GLY A 80 -11.85 1.68 -0.90
N ALA A 81 -11.34 0.85 -1.80
CA ALA A 81 -11.17 -0.57 -1.52
C ALA A 81 -9.94 -0.76 -0.63
N VAL A 82 -10.11 -1.49 0.47
CA VAL A 82 -9.05 -1.88 1.40
C VAL A 82 -8.77 -3.37 1.26
N GLU A 83 -7.49 -3.71 1.41
CA GLU A 83 -6.98 -5.06 1.46
C GLU A 83 -6.59 -5.37 2.90
N ALA A 84 -7.27 -6.34 3.50
CA ALA A 84 -6.91 -6.88 4.81
C ALA A 84 -6.23 -8.23 4.59
N GLU A 85 -5.02 -8.38 5.13
CA GLU A 85 -4.24 -9.61 5.08
C GLU A 85 -3.96 -10.15 6.48
N ALA A 86 -4.11 -11.47 6.65
CA ALA A 86 -3.83 -12.16 7.89
C ALA A 86 -3.13 -13.50 7.63
N VAL A 87 -2.04 -13.75 8.34
CA VAL A 87 -1.33 -15.03 8.33
C VAL A 87 -1.88 -15.93 9.44
N LEU A 88 -2.33 -17.13 9.09
CA LEU A 88 -3.05 -18.01 10.00
C LEU A 88 -2.61 -19.47 9.86
N CYS A 89 -2.71 -20.21 10.97
CA CYS A 89 -2.55 -21.65 10.96
C CYS A 89 -3.76 -22.32 10.27
N ARG A 90 -3.66 -23.64 10.03
CA ARG A 90 -4.72 -24.38 9.32
C ARG A 90 -6.06 -24.36 10.06
N GLU A 91 -6.03 -24.43 11.38
CA GLU A 91 -7.24 -24.46 12.22
C GLU A 91 -7.98 -23.12 12.13
N HIS A 92 -7.30 -22.02 12.43
CA HIS A 92 -7.89 -20.68 12.38
C HIS A 92 -8.31 -20.30 10.95
N THR A 93 -7.54 -20.66 9.92
CA THR A 93 -7.94 -20.43 8.52
C THR A 93 -9.26 -21.13 8.16
N ALA A 94 -9.56 -22.28 8.78
CA ALA A 94 -10.81 -22.99 8.54
C ALA A 94 -12.02 -22.34 9.25
N GLU A 95 -11.77 -21.55 10.29
CA GLU A 95 -12.79 -20.76 10.98
C GLU A 95 -13.05 -19.41 10.29
N GLU A 96 -12.07 -18.89 9.55
CA GLU A 96 -12.21 -17.64 8.82
C GLU A 96 -13.32 -17.69 7.77
N SER A 97 -14.07 -16.61 7.70
CA SER A 97 -15.15 -16.43 6.74
C SER A 97 -15.12 -15.02 6.19
N PRO A 98 -15.58 -14.81 4.95
CA PRO A 98 -15.73 -13.46 4.40
C PRO A 98 -16.66 -12.63 5.29
N THR A 99 -16.14 -11.54 5.85
CA THR A 99 -16.86 -10.73 6.84
C THR A 99 -17.53 -9.51 6.20
N ASN A 100 -16.95 -8.98 5.12
CA ASN A 100 -17.38 -7.74 4.49
C ASN A 100 -18.28 -7.98 3.26
N LEU A 101 -19.31 -8.82 3.43
CA LEU A 101 -20.26 -9.15 2.36
C LEU A 101 -21.37 -8.11 2.17
N GLU A 102 -21.58 -7.21 3.13
CA GLU A 102 -22.68 -6.23 3.09
C GLU A 102 -22.42 -5.09 2.10
N GLY A 103 -21.19 -4.98 1.58
CA GLY A 103 -20.75 -3.98 0.60
C GLY A 103 -20.21 -4.57 -0.70
N VAL A 104 -20.84 -5.64 -1.25
CA VAL A 104 -20.36 -6.31 -2.47
C VAL A 104 -20.19 -5.30 -3.61
N TYR A 105 -18.93 -4.99 -3.90
CA TYR A 105 -18.51 -4.14 -5.00
C TYR A 105 -17.82 -5.02 -6.05
N ALA A 106 -17.71 -4.52 -7.29
CA ALA A 106 -17.33 -5.35 -8.44
C ALA A 106 -15.96 -6.06 -8.29
N ASN A 107 -15.08 -5.59 -7.40
CA ASN A 107 -13.75 -6.17 -7.18
C ASN A 107 -13.59 -6.81 -5.80
N TYR A 108 -14.68 -7.19 -5.13
CA TYR A 108 -14.60 -7.96 -3.88
C TYR A 108 -13.86 -9.28 -4.11
N VAL A 109 -12.86 -9.55 -3.25
CA VAL A 109 -12.04 -10.76 -3.33
C VAL A 109 -11.81 -11.29 -1.92
N PHE A 110 -12.08 -12.58 -1.74
CA PHE A 110 -11.63 -13.34 -0.58
C PHE A 110 -10.74 -14.47 -1.08
N ARG A 111 -9.47 -14.48 -0.69
CA ARG A 111 -8.47 -15.43 -1.18
C ARG A 111 -7.67 -16.02 -0.02
N VAL A 112 -7.61 -17.33 0.00
CA VAL A 112 -6.72 -18.10 0.89
C VAL A 112 -5.59 -18.65 0.04
N THR A 113 -4.35 -18.32 0.37
CA THR A 113 -3.15 -18.79 -0.35
C THR A 113 -2.24 -19.55 0.62
N PRO A 114 -1.77 -20.76 0.29
CA PRO A 114 -0.80 -21.46 1.12
C PRO A 114 0.53 -20.70 1.14
N ILE A 115 1.12 -20.59 2.32
CA ILE A 115 2.49 -20.10 2.49
C ILE A 115 3.41 -21.27 2.13
N PRO A 116 4.37 -21.10 1.21
CA PRO A 116 5.35 -22.15 0.95
C PRO A 116 6.13 -22.38 2.24
N GLU A 117 6.16 -23.64 2.70
CA GLU A 117 7.00 -24.06 3.82
C GLU A 117 8.45 -23.88 3.37
N THR A 118 9.03 -22.70 3.58
CA THR A 118 10.47 -22.49 3.42
C THR A 118 11.08 -23.26 4.57
N SER A 119 11.37 -24.53 4.32
CA SER A 119 12.24 -25.37 5.13
C SER A 119 13.41 -24.49 5.57
N THR A 120 13.44 -24.16 6.86
CA THR A 120 14.60 -23.61 7.54
C THR A 120 15.77 -24.45 7.09
N THR A 121 16.55 -23.90 6.16
CA THR A 121 17.74 -24.58 5.68
C THR A 121 18.75 -24.39 6.81
N ASP A 122 18.76 -25.38 7.70
CA ASP A 122 19.97 -26.03 8.18
C ASP A 122 21.22 -25.17 8.03
N THR A 123 21.56 -24.44 9.09
CA THR A 123 22.93 -23.96 9.29
C THR A 123 23.47 -24.72 10.50
N GLU A 124 24.05 -25.90 10.23
CA GLU A 124 24.95 -26.62 11.15
C GLU A 124 26.24 -25.84 11.42
#